data_AF-A0A0B7BRF4-F1
#
_entry.id   AF-A0A0B7BRF4-F1
#
_cell.length_a   1.000
_cell.length_b   1.000
_cell.length_c   1.000
_cell.angle_alpha   90.00
_cell.angle_beta   90.00
_cell.angle_gamma   90.00
#
_symmetry.space_group_name_H-M   'P 1'
#
loop_
_entity.id
_entity.type
_entity.pdbx_description
1 polymer ?
#
loop_
_entity_poly.entity_id
_entity_poly.type
_entity_poly.pdbx_seq_one_letter_code
_entity_poly.pdbx_strand_id
1 'polypeptide(L)' 'MLCQVVSESKKPCRQYDVEYFKYVLFTNKTLPMCLNCHKVFSHEAMAPSRLEEHLSKIHPGRKDENVSYVY' A
#
# COMPACT_ATOMS: atom_id res chain seq x y z
N MET A 1 -7.28 6.02 -8.86
CA MET A 1 -7.50 4.72 -9.51
C MET A 1 -6.16 4.18 -9.96
N LEU A 2 -5.64 3.12 -9.36
CA LEU A 2 -4.49 2.41 -9.93
C LEU A 2 -4.86 0.93 -10.10
N CYS A 3 -5.67 0.65 -11.12
CA CYS A 3 -5.66 -0.64 -11.80
C CYS A 3 -4.90 -0.37 -13.10
N GLN A 4 -3.62 -0.72 -13.19
CA GLN A 4 -2.99 -0.82 -14.51
C GLN A 4 -3.57 -2.08 -15.15
N VAL A 5 -4.53 -1.83 -16.03
CA VAL A 5 -5.10 -2.77 -17.00
C VAL A 5 -3.99 -3.33 -17.87
N VAL A 6 -3.69 -4.63 -17.71
CA VAL A 6 -3.24 -5.48 -18.81
C VAL A 6 -3.81 -6.88 -18.59
N SER A 7 -4.46 -7.41 -19.64
CA SER A 7 -4.96 -8.78 -19.87
C SER A 7 -6.44 -9.10 -19.56
N GLU A 8 -7.12 -9.58 -20.62
CA GLU A 8 -8.51 -10.01 -20.73
C GLU A 8 -8.86 -11.22 -19.86
N SER A 9 -8.96 -11.02 -18.54
CA SER A 9 -9.71 -11.90 -17.63
C SER A 9 -10.01 -11.07 -16.39
N LYS A 10 -11.28 -10.64 -16.24
CA LYS A 10 -11.72 -9.72 -15.19
C LYS A 10 -11.59 -10.37 -13.80
N LYS A 11 -10.37 -10.42 -13.26
CA LYS A 11 -10.13 -10.63 -11.83
C LYS A 11 -10.67 -9.39 -11.10
N PRO A 12 -11.44 -9.53 -10.01
CA PRO A 12 -11.94 -8.39 -9.27
C PRO A 12 -10.73 -7.54 -8.83
N CYS A 13 -10.59 -6.35 -9.42
CA CYS A 13 -9.57 -5.40 -9.02
C CYS A 13 -9.95 -4.95 -7.61
N ARG A 14 -9.11 -5.23 -6.62
CA ARG A 14 -9.35 -4.79 -5.23
C ARG A 14 -9.34 -3.27 -5.22
N GLN A 15 -10.47 -2.67 -4.85
CA GLN A 15 -10.55 -1.24 -4.60
C GLN A 15 -10.00 -0.98 -3.20
N TYR A 16 -9.06 -0.05 -3.10
CA TYR A 16 -8.48 0.43 -1.85
C TYR A 16 -8.75 1.91 -1.72
N ASP A 17 -9.00 2.37 -0.50
CA ASP A 17 -9.20 3.78 -0.21
C ASP A 17 -7.94 4.60 -0.43
N VAL A 18 -8.09 5.91 -0.60
CA VAL A 18 -6.96 6.83 -0.80
C VAL A 18 -5.98 6.82 0.38
N GLU A 19 -6.45 6.52 1.59
CA GLU A 19 -5.62 6.42 2.79
C GLU A 19 -4.64 5.24 2.73
N TYR A 20 -5.01 4.16 2.05
CA TYR A 20 -4.12 3.03 1.83
C TYR A 20 -2.85 3.44 1.07
N PHE A 21 -3.03 4.24 0.02
CA PHE A 21 -1.93 4.70 -0.83
C PHE A 21 -1.01 5.69 -0.12
N LYS A 22 -1.44 6.34 0.98
CA LYS A 22 -0.57 7.21 1.81
C LYS A 22 0.58 6.46 2.47
N TYR A 23 0.45 5.15 2.64
CA TYR A 23 1.43 4.32 3.33
C TYR A 23 2.11 3.31 2.41
N VAL A 24 1.59 3.14 1.18
CA VAL A 24 1.99 2.07 0.27
C VAL A 24 2.27 2.62 -1.13
N LEU A 25 3.46 2.31 -1.65
CA LEU A 25 3.83 2.55 -3.04
C LEU A 25 3.90 1.23 -3.81
N PHE A 26 3.39 1.20 -5.04
CA PHE A 26 3.58 0.07 -5.94
C PHE A 26 4.81 0.32 -6.81
N THR A 27 5.86 -0.48 -6.62
CA THR A 27 7.02 -0.44 -7.52
C THR A 27 6.71 -1.20 -8.81
N ASN A 28 7.53 -1.03 -9.86
CA ASN A 28 7.39 -1.60 -11.21
C ASN A 28 7.08 -3.13 -11.28
N LYS A 29 7.17 -3.85 -10.16
CA LYS A 29 6.91 -5.29 -10.02
C LYS A 29 5.57 -5.61 -9.34
N THR A 30 4.61 -4.68 -9.34
CA THR A 30 3.26 -4.78 -8.76
C THR A 30 3.16 -5.06 -7.25
N LEU A 31 4.28 -5.26 -6.56
CA LEU A 31 4.27 -5.51 -5.12
C LEU A 31 4.18 -4.21 -4.31
N PRO A 32 3.35 -4.18 -3.25
CA PRO A 32 3.27 -3.06 -2.34
C PRO A 32 4.56 -2.89 -1.54
N MET A 33 5.02 -1.65 -1.42
CA MET A 33 6.15 -1.24 -0.59
C MET A 33 5.65 -0.31 0.51
N CYS A 34 6.00 -0.60 1.76
CA CYS A 34 5.73 0.33 2.86
C CYS A 34 6.59 1.58 2.71
N LEU A 35 5.99 2.76 2.80
CA LEU A 35 6.73 4.02 2.67
C LEU A 35 7.44 4.44 3.95
N ASN A 36 7.06 3.88 5.10
CA ASN A 36 7.72 4.17 6.37
C ASN A 36 9.05 3.43 6.55
N CYS A 37 9.17 2.22 6.01
CA CYS A 37 10.38 1.38 6.12
C CYS A 37 10.96 0.93 4.77
N HIS A 38 10.37 1.35 3.65
CA HIS A 38 10.77 0.98 2.28
C HIS A 38 10.85 -0.53 2.02
N LYS A 39 10.20 -1.34 2.86
CA LYS A 39 10.16 -2.79 2.72
C LYS A 39 9.08 -3.20 1.74
N VAL A 40 9.42 -4.12 0.83
CA VAL A 40 8.48 -4.70 -0.13
C VAL A 40 7.75 -5.87 0.52
N PHE A 41 6.44 -5.94 0.30
CA PHE A 41 5.54 -6.95 0.85
C PHE A 41 4.76 -7.64 -0.26
N SER A 42 4.16 -8.80 0.04
CA SER A 42 3.14 -9.37 -0.83
C SER A 42 1.84 -8.55 -0.75
N HIS A 43 0.99 -8.65 -1.77
CA HIS A 43 -0.34 -8.01 -1.76
C HIS A 43 -1.19 -8.39 -0.54
N GLU A 44 -1.05 -9.63 -0.06
CA GLU A 44 -1.78 -10.11 1.11
C GLU A 44 -1.20 -9.58 2.40
N ALA A 45 0.14 -9.55 2.52
CA ALA A 45 0.83 -9.02 3.68
C ALA A 45 0.60 -7.52 3.89
N MET A 46 0.27 -6.80 2.81
CA MET A 46 -0.09 -5.39 2.84
C MET A 46 -1.56 -5.16 2.49
N ALA A 47 -2.46 -6.10 2.77
CA ALA A 47 -3.90 -5.83 2.72
C ALA A 47 -4.29 -4.80 3.80
N PRO A 48 -5.37 -4.01 3.66
CA PRO A 48 -5.70 -2.92 4.58
C PRO A 48 -5.66 -3.30 6.07
N SER A 49 -6.27 -4.43 6.44
CA SER A 49 -6.24 -4.92 7.84
C SER A 49 -4.83 -5.26 8.35
N ARG A 50 -3.96 -5.76 7.47
CA ARG A 50 -2.56 -6.07 7.82
C ARG A 50 -1.66 -4.85 7.75
N LEU A 51 -1.98 -3.87 6.91
CA LEU A 51 -1.31 -2.58 6.86
C LEU A 51 -1.48 -1.86 8.21
N GLU A 52 -2.70 -1.80 8.74
CA GLU A 52 -2.95 -1.19 10.05
C GLU A 52 -2.16 -1.90 11.16
N GLU A 53 -2.15 -3.23 11.17
CA GLU A 53 -1.36 -4.00 12.13
C GLU A 53 0.15 -3.72 11.97
N HIS A 54 0.65 -3.73 10.74
CA HIS A 54 2.04 -3.44 10.43
C HIS A 54 2.43 -2.05 10.92
N LEU A 55 1.63 -1.03 10.63
CA LEU A 55 1.85 0.34 11.09
C LEU A 55 1.83 0.39 12.62
N SER A 56 0.86 -0.27 13.27
CA SER A 56 0.75 -0.26 14.73
C SER A 56 1.90 -0.97 15.44
N LYS A 57 2.43 -2.06 14.88
CA LYS A 57 3.49 -2.86 15.51
C LYS A 57 4.89 -2.32 15.18
N ILE A 58 5.11 -1.91 13.93
CA ILE A 58 6.45 -1.54 13.42
C ILE A 58 6.66 -0.02 13.44
N HIS A 59 5.58 0.75 13.33
CA HIS A 59 5.62 2.22 13.25
C HIS A 59 4.65 2.89 14.26
N PRO A 60 4.66 2.52 15.56
CA PRO A 60 3.66 2.97 16.53
C PRO A 60 3.60 4.50 16.69
N GLY A 61 4.70 5.21 16.41
CA GLY A 61 4.79 6.67 16.53
C GLY A 61 4.54 7.47 15.25
N ARG A 62 4.29 6.83 14.10
CA ARG A 62 4.14 7.51 12.79
C ARG A 62 2.71 7.50 12.24
N LYS A 63 1.71 7.21 13.07
CA LYS A 63 0.30 7.19 12.66
C LYS A 63 -0.25 8.57 12.25
N ASP A 64 0.41 9.66 12.66
CA ASP A 64 -0.02 11.05 12.45
C ASP A 64 0.91 11.87 11.55
N GLU A 65 2.03 11.30 11.09
CA GLU A 65 2.93 12.04 10.20
C GLU A 65 2.25 12.07 8.82
N ASN A 66 1.63 13.21 8.51
CA ASN A 66 1.11 13.52 7.17
C ASN A 66 2.29 13.43 6.19
N VAL A 67 2.53 12.25 5.61
CA VAL A 67 3.53 12.06 4.58
C VAL A 67 3.07 12.87 3.37
N SER A 68 3.54 14.12 3.27
CA SER A 68 3.28 14.97 2.11
C SER A 68 4.08 14.41 0.94
N TYR A 69 3.40 13.87 -0.05
CA TYR A 69 4.03 13.48 -1.30
C TYR A 69 4.38 14.74 -2.08
N VAL A 70 5.67 15.07 -2.12
CA VAL A 70 6.19 16.05 -3.08
C VAL A 70 6.47 15.27 -4.37
N TYR A 71 5.70 15.56 -5.41
CA TYR A 71 5.85 14.98 -6.75
C TYR A 71 7.15 15.41 -7.42
#